data_AF-A0A511YDW6-F1
#
_entry.id   AF-A0A511YDW6-F1
#
_cell.length_a   1.000
_cell.length_b   1.000
_cell.length_c   1.000
_cell.angle_alpha   90.00
_cell.angle_beta   90.00
_cell.angle_gamma   90.00
#
_symmetry.space_group_name_H-M   'P 1'
#
loop_
_entity.id
_entity.type
_entity.pdbx_description
1 polymer ?
#
loop_
_entity_poly.entity_id
_entity_poly.type
_entity_poly.pdbx_seq_one_letter_code
_entity_poly.pdbx_strand_id
1 'polypeptide(L)'
;MKILTLIFFLIFFTSCSNKETAKETNLQQVKYSFENILDYGNKDTLFIKSQFEDCGEWGGHNELIKIYRSERKIKLAYIKYKVDNCGERNNMGSIIQKKDITENLILSHSQQLGLMNYINALMKSRFLDKEISNSGNSFALSNVKGDLRFSYYGDHSLPLNNYNDLMAILKFPKVVIQNR
;
A
#
# COMPACT_ATOMS: atom_id res chain seq x y z
N MET A 1 -6.42 78.28 -7.88
CA MET A 1 -6.28 77.10 -7.01
C MET A 1 -7.45 76.11 -7.17
N LYS A 2 -7.73 75.59 -8.38
CA LYS A 2 -8.77 74.55 -8.57
C LYS A 2 -8.36 73.38 -9.47
N ILE A 3 -7.17 73.43 -10.07
CA ILE A 3 -6.64 72.38 -10.96
C ILE A 3 -5.70 71.43 -10.21
N LEU A 4 -5.05 71.88 -9.13
CA LEU A 4 -4.10 71.06 -8.36
C LEU A 4 -4.79 69.98 -7.50
N THR A 5 -6.05 70.19 -7.11
CA THR A 5 -6.85 69.24 -6.34
C THR A 5 -7.40 68.09 -7.19
N LEU A 6 -7.46 68.23 -8.52
CA LEU A 6 -7.95 67.17 -9.41
C LEU A 6 -6.87 66.11 -9.72
N ILE A 7 -5.59 66.50 -9.70
CA ILE A 7 -4.47 65.61 -10.02
C ILE A 7 -4.18 64.65 -8.84
N PHE A 8 -4.46 65.06 -7.61
CA PHE A 8 -4.22 64.21 -6.42
C PHE A 8 -5.24 63.07 -6.26
N PHE A 9 -6.43 63.17 -6.88
CA PHE A 9 -7.46 62.13 -6.82
C PHE A 9 -7.28 60.99 -7.84
N LEU A 10 -6.42 61.18 -8.85
CA LEU A 10 -6.15 60.19 -9.89
C LEU A 10 -5.07 59.16 -9.50
N ILE A 11 -4.31 59.40 -8.43
CA ILE A 11 -3.21 58.51 -8.00
C ILE A 11 -3.73 57.37 -7.11
N PHE A 12 -4.93 57.50 -6.51
CA PHE A 12 -5.49 56.48 -5.60
C PHE A 12 -6.15 55.27 -6.28
N PHE A 13 -6.29 55.24 -7.61
CA PHE A 13 -6.89 54.10 -8.33
C PHE A 13 -5.88 53.16 -8.99
N THR A 14 -4.57 53.36 -8.77
CA THR A 14 -3.53 52.40 -9.20
C THR A 14 -3.10 51.49 -8.05
N SER A 15 -4.05 51.06 -7.22
CA SER A 15 -3.84 49.83 -6.46
C SER A 15 -3.95 48.67 -7.45
N CYS A 16 -2.82 48.32 -8.08
CA CYS A 16 -2.64 46.98 -8.60
C CYS A 16 -2.76 46.04 -7.40
N SER A 17 -3.99 45.60 -7.12
CA SER A 17 -4.20 44.33 -6.46
C SER A 17 -3.42 43.34 -7.31
N ASN A 18 -2.32 42.83 -6.74
CA ASN A 18 -1.78 41.55 -7.16
C ASN A 18 -2.92 40.57 -6.94
N LYS A 19 -3.79 40.45 -7.95
CA LYS A 19 -4.40 39.18 -8.24
C LYS A 19 -3.20 38.30 -8.49
N GLU A 20 -2.77 37.60 -7.44
CA GLU A 20 -2.22 36.27 -7.63
C GLU A 20 -3.11 35.68 -8.69
N THR A 21 -2.54 35.59 -9.90
CA THR A 21 -3.10 34.75 -10.92
C THR A 21 -3.27 33.45 -10.18
N ALA A 22 -4.52 33.11 -9.87
CA ALA A 22 -4.88 31.77 -9.52
C ALA A 22 -4.29 30.99 -10.69
N LYS A 23 -3.09 30.44 -10.48
CA LYS A 23 -2.48 29.54 -11.41
C LYS A 23 -3.55 28.50 -11.55
N GLU A 24 -4.25 28.52 -12.69
CA GLU A 24 -4.96 27.37 -13.18
C GLU A 24 -3.91 26.27 -13.19
N THR A 25 -3.84 25.56 -12.08
CA THR A 25 -3.07 24.35 -11.94
C THR A 25 -3.93 23.27 -12.59
N ASN A 26 -4.19 23.45 -13.90
CA ASN A 26 -4.16 22.33 -14.81
C ASN A 26 -2.69 21.89 -14.96
N LEU A 27 -2.06 21.53 -13.84
CA LEU A 27 -1.05 20.49 -13.87
C LEU A 27 -1.82 19.29 -14.40
N GLN A 28 -1.62 18.94 -15.67
CA GLN A 28 -2.08 17.68 -16.22
C GLN A 28 -1.68 16.59 -15.23
N GLN A 29 -2.67 16.13 -14.46
CA GLN A 29 -2.43 15.20 -13.38
C GLN A 29 -1.88 13.93 -14.03
N VAL A 30 -0.62 13.61 -13.75
CA VAL A 30 0.04 12.42 -14.32
C VAL A 30 -0.84 11.22 -14.00
N LYS A 31 -1.36 10.56 -15.06
CA LYS A 31 -2.27 9.43 -14.93
C LYS A 31 -1.46 8.16 -14.72
N TYR A 32 -1.47 7.64 -13.50
CA TYR A 32 -0.87 6.35 -13.17
C TYR A 32 -1.87 5.21 -13.39
N SER A 33 -1.39 4.04 -13.81
CA SER A 33 -2.20 2.83 -13.99
C SER A 33 -1.49 1.63 -13.39
N PHE A 34 -2.21 0.84 -12.58
CA PHE A 34 -1.70 -0.41 -12.00
C PHE A 34 -1.27 -1.38 -13.10
N GLU A 35 -1.93 -1.36 -14.25
CA GLU A 35 -1.61 -2.24 -15.37
C GLU A 35 -0.16 -2.17 -15.84
N ASN A 36 0.50 -1.03 -15.64
CA ASN A 36 1.88 -0.81 -16.07
C ASN A 36 2.91 -1.48 -15.15
N ILE A 37 2.50 -1.97 -13.97
CA ILE A 37 3.39 -2.69 -13.04
C ILE A 37 3.60 -4.16 -13.47
N LEU A 38 2.71 -4.69 -14.31
CA LEU A 38 2.75 -6.07 -14.77
C LEU A 38 2.96 -6.12 -16.28
N ASP A 39 4.04 -6.78 -16.69
CA ASP A 39 4.35 -7.00 -18.10
C ASP A 39 3.23 -7.81 -18.82
N TYR A 40 3.00 -7.49 -20.09
CA TYR A 40 1.96 -8.09 -20.92
C TYR A 40 2.21 -9.57 -21.26
N GLY A 41 3.44 -10.07 -21.06
CA GLY A 41 3.85 -11.44 -21.42
C GLY A 41 3.41 -12.56 -20.47
N ASN A 42 2.56 -12.31 -19.47
CA ASN A 42 2.16 -13.26 -18.40
C ASN A 42 3.34 -13.88 -17.61
N LYS A 43 4.55 -13.33 -17.74
CA LYS A 43 5.74 -13.76 -16.99
C LYS A 43 5.94 -12.98 -15.71
N ASP A 44 5.16 -11.93 -15.49
CA ASP A 44 5.28 -11.10 -14.31
C ASP A 44 4.21 -11.44 -13.27
N THR A 45 4.63 -11.48 -12.02
CA THR A 45 3.76 -11.70 -10.88
C THR A 45 4.27 -10.86 -9.74
N LEU A 46 3.37 -10.07 -9.17
CA LEU A 46 3.59 -9.30 -7.96
C LEU A 46 3.14 -10.14 -6.77
N PHE A 47 3.96 -10.17 -5.72
CA PHE A 47 3.71 -10.87 -4.48
C PHE A 47 3.64 -9.85 -3.35
N ILE A 48 2.51 -9.81 -2.66
CA ILE A 48 2.40 -9.21 -1.33
C ILE A 48 2.43 -10.35 -0.34
N LYS A 49 3.46 -10.39 0.50
CA LYS A 49 3.64 -11.38 1.56
C LYS A 49 3.50 -10.67 2.90
N SER A 50 2.69 -11.24 3.76
CA SER A 50 2.52 -10.74 5.13
C SER A 50 2.74 -11.88 6.12
N GLN A 51 3.38 -11.57 7.25
CA GLN A 51 3.53 -12.46 8.40
C GLN A 51 3.10 -11.68 9.63
N PHE A 52 2.29 -12.32 10.47
CA PHE A 52 1.76 -11.71 11.69
C PHE A 52 2.36 -12.38 12.93
N GLU A 53 2.34 -11.68 14.06
CA GLU A 53 2.98 -12.09 15.31
C GLU A 53 2.06 -12.85 16.27
N ASP A 54 1.15 -13.70 15.79
CA ASP A 54 0.20 -14.43 16.66
C ASP A 54 0.88 -15.28 17.74
N CYS A 55 2.14 -15.66 17.51
CA CYS A 55 3.00 -16.44 18.41
C CYS A 55 4.19 -15.61 18.93
N GLY A 56 4.06 -14.28 18.98
CA GLY A 56 5.08 -13.35 19.48
C GLY A 56 6.38 -13.39 18.69
N GLU A 57 7.51 -13.55 19.38
CA GLU A 57 8.86 -13.57 18.77
C GLU A 57 9.04 -14.68 17.72
N TRP A 58 8.20 -15.71 17.75
CA TRP A 58 8.25 -16.81 16.80
C TRP A 58 7.48 -16.52 15.50
N GLY A 59 6.87 -15.34 15.40
CA GLY A 59 6.01 -14.95 14.28
C GLY A 59 4.60 -15.51 14.46
N GLY A 60 4.03 -16.04 13.39
CA GLY A 60 2.62 -16.45 13.39
C GLY A 60 2.18 -16.80 11.98
N HIS A 61 0.90 -16.58 11.68
CA HIS A 61 0.35 -16.96 10.39
C HIS A 61 0.86 -16.09 9.25
N ASN A 62 1.01 -16.73 8.09
CA ASN A 62 1.37 -16.07 6.85
C ASN A 62 0.14 -15.82 5.98
N GLU A 63 0.20 -14.74 5.20
CA GLU A 63 -0.72 -14.46 4.11
C GLU A 63 0.05 -14.14 2.83
N LEU A 64 -0.51 -14.55 1.69
CA LEU A 64 0.11 -14.37 0.39
C LEU A 64 -0.94 -13.93 -0.64
N ILE A 65 -0.72 -12.76 -1.22
CA ILE A 65 -1.46 -12.25 -2.37
C ILE A 65 -0.53 -12.31 -3.58
N LYS A 66 -0.95 -13.04 -4.62
CA LYS A 66 -0.29 -13.10 -5.93
C LYS A 66 -1.12 -12.34 -6.94
N ILE A 67 -0.55 -11.34 -7.59
CA ILE A 67 -1.24 -10.54 -8.61
C ILE A 67 -0.52 -10.75 -9.94
N TYR A 68 -1.27 -11.16 -10.95
CA TYR A 68 -0.71 -11.56 -12.24
C TYR A 68 -1.67 -11.22 -13.37
N ARG A 69 -1.14 -11.08 -14.59
CA ARG A 69 -1.95 -10.92 -15.80
C ARG A 69 -2.24 -12.29 -16.39
N SER A 70 -3.48 -12.51 -16.82
CA SER A 70 -3.93 -13.72 -17.51
C SER A 70 -5.15 -13.37 -18.36
N GLU A 71 -5.15 -13.76 -19.64
CA GLU A 71 -6.26 -13.50 -20.58
C GLU A 71 -6.64 -12.01 -20.66
N ARG A 72 -5.63 -11.12 -20.68
CA ARG A 72 -5.78 -9.65 -20.67
C ARG A 72 -6.50 -9.08 -19.43
N LYS A 73 -6.69 -9.88 -18.38
CA LYS A 73 -7.26 -9.45 -17.10
C LYS A 73 -6.19 -9.52 -16.03
N ILE A 74 -6.26 -8.60 -15.07
CA ILE A 74 -5.45 -8.69 -13.85
C ILE A 74 -6.20 -9.59 -12.87
N LYS A 75 -5.57 -10.69 -12.49
CA LYS A 75 -6.09 -11.68 -11.55
C LYS A 75 -5.28 -11.63 -10.26
N LEU A 76 -5.94 -12.00 -9.17
CA LEU A 76 -5.35 -12.08 -7.85
C LEU A 76 -5.67 -13.47 -7.27
N ALA A 77 -4.66 -14.12 -6.69
CA ALA A 77 -4.82 -15.31 -5.87
C ALA A 77 -4.40 -14.99 -4.43
N TYR A 78 -5.32 -15.16 -3.48
CA TYR A 78 -5.09 -14.95 -2.06
C TYR A 78 -4.99 -16.30 -1.36
N ILE A 79 -3.96 -16.46 -0.52
CA ILE A 79 -3.73 -17.66 0.28
C ILE A 79 -3.50 -17.22 1.72
N LYS A 80 -4.37 -17.67 2.63
CA LYS A 80 -4.19 -17.53 4.07
C LYS A 80 -3.71 -18.83 4.65
N TYR A 81 -2.70 -18.76 5.51
CA TYR A 81 -2.30 -19.86 6.36
C TYR A 81 -2.86 -19.65 7.77
N LYS A 82 -2.94 -20.74 8.52
CA LYS A 82 -3.27 -20.71 9.94
C LYS A 82 -2.19 -21.42 10.75
N VAL A 83 -2.04 -20.98 11.99
CA VAL A 83 -1.23 -21.63 13.02
C VAL A 83 -2.19 -22.22 14.05
N ASP A 84 -2.22 -23.56 14.12
CA ASP A 84 -3.04 -24.25 15.12
C ASP A 84 -2.36 -24.21 16.50
N ASN A 85 -1.03 -24.37 16.53
CA ASN A 85 -0.23 -24.44 17.75
C ASN A 85 1.10 -23.68 17.60
N CYS A 86 1.30 -22.66 18.44
CA CYS A 86 2.51 -21.84 18.46
C CYS A 86 3.76 -22.56 18.99
N GLY A 87 3.63 -23.74 19.59
CA GLY A 87 4.75 -24.58 20.06
C GLY A 87 5.21 -25.63 19.07
N GLU A 88 4.42 -25.95 18.04
CA GLU A 88 4.78 -26.96 17.05
C GLU A 88 5.78 -26.42 16.02
N ARG A 89 6.82 -27.21 15.75
CA ARG A 89 7.94 -26.84 14.88
C ARG A 89 8.18 -27.92 13.83
N ASN A 90 8.49 -27.50 12.61
CA ASN A 90 8.98 -28.41 11.58
C ASN A 90 10.46 -28.79 11.82
N ASN A 91 11.00 -29.67 11.00
CA ASN A 91 12.40 -30.12 11.09
C ASN A 91 13.44 -28.99 10.90
N MET A 92 13.00 -27.81 10.44
CA MET A 92 13.83 -26.61 10.26
C MET A 92 13.63 -25.59 11.39
N GLY A 93 12.87 -25.94 12.44
CA GLY A 93 12.61 -25.05 13.58
C GLY A 93 11.62 -23.92 13.28
N SER A 94 10.89 -23.94 12.17
CA SER A 94 9.85 -22.95 11.85
C SER A 94 8.48 -23.39 12.38
N ILE A 95 7.61 -22.43 12.69
CA ILE A 95 6.21 -22.70 13.06
C ILE A 95 5.52 -23.49 11.93
N ILE A 96 4.84 -24.59 12.29
CA ILE A 96 4.02 -25.34 11.34
C ILE A 96 2.77 -24.53 11.02
N GLN A 97 2.53 -24.31 9.72
CA GLN A 97 1.32 -23.62 9.25
C GLN A 97 0.60 -24.49 8.23
N LYS A 98 -0.73 -24.40 8.23
CA LYS A 98 -1.59 -25.10 7.27
C LYS A 98 -2.31 -24.07 6.40
N LYS A 99 -2.46 -24.38 5.11
CA LYS A 99 -3.28 -23.57 4.22
C LYS A 99 -4.74 -23.61 4.71
N ASP A 100 -5.34 -22.45 4.88
CA ASP A 100 -6.69 -22.29 5.43
C ASP A 100 -7.66 -21.79 4.36
N ILE A 101 -7.32 -20.67 3.71
CA ILE A 101 -8.14 -20.04 2.67
C ILE A 101 -7.38 -19.99 1.36
N THR A 102 -8.06 -20.23 0.25
CA THR A 102 -7.57 -19.91 -1.09
C THR A 102 -8.69 -19.31 -1.93
N GLU A 103 -8.54 -18.05 -2.30
CA GLU A 103 -9.51 -17.30 -3.09
C GLU A 103 -8.86 -16.75 -4.36
N ASN A 104 -9.65 -16.68 -5.43
CA ASN A 104 -9.23 -16.10 -6.70
C ASN A 104 -10.20 -15.01 -7.11
N LEU A 105 -9.66 -13.90 -7.59
CA LEU A 105 -10.41 -12.70 -7.92
C LEU A 105 -9.90 -12.11 -9.25
N ILE A 106 -10.83 -11.67 -10.10
CA ILE A 106 -10.51 -10.77 -11.21
C ILE A 106 -10.64 -9.34 -10.67
N LEU A 107 -9.58 -8.56 -10.75
CA LEU A 107 -9.53 -7.25 -10.11
C LEU A 107 -10.32 -6.20 -10.90
N SER A 108 -11.28 -5.57 -10.23
CA SER A 108 -11.92 -4.35 -10.72
C SER A 108 -10.95 -3.16 -10.72
N HIS A 109 -11.34 -2.07 -11.40
CA HIS A 109 -10.54 -0.84 -11.39
C HIS A 109 -10.35 -0.27 -9.97
N SER A 110 -11.40 -0.28 -9.13
CA SER A 110 -11.31 0.21 -7.75
C SER A 110 -10.38 -0.63 -6.88
N GLN A 111 -10.35 -1.95 -7.10
CA GLN A 111 -9.44 -2.85 -6.40
C GLN A 111 -7.98 -2.67 -6.83
N GLN A 112 -7.74 -2.44 -8.12
CA GLN A 112 -6.41 -2.08 -8.63
C GLN A 112 -5.92 -0.76 -8.03
N LEU A 113 -6.80 0.25 -7.90
CA LEU A 113 -6.46 1.50 -7.22
C LEU A 113 -6.14 1.27 -5.74
N GLY A 114 -6.92 0.43 -5.04
CA GLY A 114 -6.63 0.04 -3.66
C GLY A 114 -5.26 -0.61 -3.49
N LEU A 115 -4.88 -1.49 -4.41
CA LEU A 115 -3.54 -2.10 -4.44
C LEU A 115 -2.44 -1.05 -4.65
N MET A 116 -2.61 -0.11 -5.59
CA MET A 116 -1.66 0.99 -5.77
C MET A 116 -1.48 1.82 -4.49
N ASN A 117 -2.59 2.13 -3.81
CA ASN A 117 -2.56 2.88 -2.57
C ASN A 117 -1.81 2.11 -1.47
N TYR A 118 -2.07 0.81 -1.33
CA TYR A 118 -1.34 -0.05 -0.40
C TYR A 118 0.16 -0.12 -0.71
N ILE A 119 0.53 -0.32 -1.97
CA ILE A 119 1.93 -0.36 -2.44
C ILE A 119 2.64 0.95 -2.09
N ASN A 120 2.00 2.09 -2.35
CA ASN A 120 2.54 3.40 -1.99
C ASN A 120 2.68 3.58 -0.47
N ALA A 121 1.70 3.12 0.30
CA ALA A 121 1.73 3.20 1.76
C ALA A 121 2.85 2.32 2.34
N LEU A 122 2.98 1.08 1.88
CA LEU A 122 4.05 0.16 2.28
C LEU A 122 5.45 0.68 1.90
N MET A 123 5.58 1.28 0.71
CA MET A 123 6.82 1.95 0.31
C MET A 123 7.17 3.09 1.28
N LYS A 124 6.19 3.92 1.66
CA LYS A 124 6.37 4.99 2.65
C LYS A 124 6.73 4.46 4.04
N SER A 125 6.20 3.30 4.44
CA SER A 125 6.52 2.68 5.73
C SER A 125 8.00 2.34 5.90
N ARG A 126 8.78 2.22 4.81
CA ARG A 126 10.23 2.05 4.88
C ARG A 126 10.99 3.24 5.47
N PHE A 127 10.34 4.41 5.53
CA PHE A 127 10.90 5.63 6.08
C PHE A 127 10.41 5.92 7.51
N LEU A 128 9.67 4.99 8.13
CA LEU A 128 9.36 5.07 9.56
C LEU A 128 10.63 4.86 10.38
N ASP A 129 10.63 5.43 11.58
CA ASP A 129 11.70 5.19 12.54
C ASP A 129 11.79 3.69 12.85
N LYS A 130 13.02 3.22 13.05
CA LYS A 130 13.26 1.82 13.35
C LYS A 130 12.81 1.50 14.76
N GLU A 131 11.90 0.54 14.87
CA GLU A 131 11.56 -0.11 16.12
C GLU A 131 12.54 -1.27 16.36
N ILE A 132 13.03 -1.39 17.60
CA ILE A 132 13.80 -2.55 18.04
C ILE A 132 12.82 -3.44 18.80
N SER A 133 12.31 -4.47 18.13
CA SER A 133 11.41 -5.47 18.72
C SER A 133 11.86 -6.87 18.29
N ASN A 134 11.72 -7.82 19.21
CA ASN A 134 11.94 -9.24 18.93
C ASN A 134 10.70 -9.90 18.32
N SER A 135 9.54 -9.24 18.36
CA SER A 135 8.32 -9.64 17.68
C SER A 135 7.95 -8.61 16.63
N GLY A 136 7.02 -9.00 15.75
CA GLY A 136 6.33 -8.04 14.92
C GLY A 136 5.85 -8.53 13.60
N ASN A 137 5.17 -7.61 12.93
CA ASN A 137 4.48 -7.88 11.69
C ASN A 137 5.40 -7.58 10.51
N SER A 138 5.48 -8.52 9.57
CA SER A 138 6.21 -8.33 8.33
C SER A 138 5.26 -8.09 7.18
N PHE A 139 5.54 -7.09 6.36
CA PHE A 139 4.84 -6.80 5.12
C PHE A 139 5.87 -6.61 4.02
N ALA A 140 5.72 -7.33 2.91
CA ALA A 140 6.69 -7.31 1.82
C ALA A 140 5.99 -7.31 0.47
N LEU A 141 6.49 -6.45 -0.42
CA LEU A 141 6.19 -6.45 -1.85
C LEU A 141 7.41 -6.94 -2.62
N SER A 142 7.20 -7.84 -3.57
CA SER A 142 8.21 -8.24 -4.54
C SER A 142 7.59 -8.62 -5.87
N ASN A 143 8.29 -8.46 -6.99
CA ASN A 143 7.92 -9.11 -8.24
C ASN A 143 8.79 -10.35 -8.52
N VAL A 144 8.44 -11.12 -9.56
CA VAL A 144 9.18 -12.34 -9.92
C VAL A 144 10.64 -12.07 -10.31
N LYS A 145 10.92 -10.89 -10.91
CA LYS A 145 12.26 -10.50 -11.37
C LYS A 145 13.15 -9.99 -10.22
N GLY A 146 12.56 -9.55 -9.12
CA GLY A 146 13.25 -9.04 -7.93
C GLY A 146 13.74 -7.59 -8.02
N ASP A 147 13.51 -6.89 -9.13
CA ASP A 147 13.86 -5.48 -9.33
C ASP A 147 12.90 -4.52 -8.60
N LEU A 148 11.66 -4.95 -8.36
CA LEU A 148 10.73 -4.30 -7.44
C LEU A 148 10.71 -5.08 -6.13
N ARG A 149 11.32 -4.52 -5.08
CA ARG A 149 11.29 -5.11 -3.73
C ARG A 149 11.34 -4.07 -2.62
N PHE A 150 10.37 -4.13 -1.72
CA PHE A 150 10.44 -3.41 -0.46
C PHE A 150 9.65 -4.12 0.62
N SER A 151 10.07 -3.94 1.86
CA SER A 151 9.47 -4.59 3.02
C SER A 151 9.54 -3.68 4.25
N TYR A 152 8.64 -3.94 5.18
CA TYR A 152 8.60 -3.37 6.51
C TYR A 152 8.52 -4.52 7.52
N TYR A 153 9.17 -4.35 8.67
CA TYR A 153 9.07 -5.22 9.83
C TYR A 153 8.99 -4.35 11.08
N GLY A 154 8.05 -4.62 11.96
CA GLY A 154 7.86 -3.91 13.23
C GLY A 154 6.43 -4.01 13.75
N ASP A 155 6.17 -3.30 14.85
CA ASP A 155 4.91 -3.34 15.61
C ASP A 155 4.07 -2.08 15.39
N HIS A 156 4.58 -1.14 14.60
CA HIS A 156 3.85 0.07 14.23
C HIS A 156 2.49 -0.28 13.60
N SER A 157 1.43 0.32 14.13
CA SER A 157 0.05 0.01 13.72
C SER A 157 -0.28 0.39 12.27
N LEU A 158 0.36 1.43 11.74
CA LEU A 158 0.11 1.95 10.38
C LEU A 158 0.20 0.89 9.26
N PRO A 159 1.30 0.11 9.10
CA PRO A 159 1.35 -1.01 8.15
C PRO A 159 0.19 -2.01 8.25
N LEU A 160 -0.19 -2.41 9.47
CA LEU A 160 -1.31 -3.33 9.69
C LEU A 160 -2.64 -2.70 9.28
N ASN A 161 -2.87 -1.44 9.63
CA ASN A 161 -4.06 -0.69 9.24
C ASN A 161 -4.17 -0.59 7.71
N ASN A 162 -3.07 -0.21 7.03
CA ASN A 162 -3.01 -0.14 5.58
C ASN A 162 -3.29 -1.50 4.92
N TYR A 163 -2.78 -2.59 5.51
CA TYR A 163 -3.06 -3.94 5.03
C TYR A 163 -4.54 -4.29 5.20
N ASN A 164 -5.13 -4.01 6.37
CA ASN A 164 -6.54 -4.27 6.64
C ASN A 164 -7.49 -3.43 5.77
N ASP A 165 -7.10 -2.22 5.39
CA ASP A 165 -7.83 -1.41 4.42
C ASP A 165 -7.79 -2.04 3.03
N LEU A 166 -6.62 -2.58 2.61
CA LEU A 166 -6.52 -3.36 1.38
C LEU A 166 -7.42 -4.60 1.43
N MET A 167 -7.40 -5.36 2.53
CA MET A 167 -8.23 -6.56 2.69
C MET A 167 -9.72 -6.22 2.56
N ALA A 168 -10.17 -5.11 3.14
CA ALA A 168 -11.54 -4.64 2.99
C ALA A 168 -11.91 -4.31 1.52
N ILE A 169 -11.03 -3.63 0.79
CA ILE A 169 -11.21 -3.31 -0.64
C ILE A 169 -11.28 -4.58 -1.49
N LEU A 170 -10.42 -5.57 -1.18
CA LEU A 170 -10.38 -6.87 -1.85
C LEU A 170 -11.52 -7.81 -1.41
N LYS A 171 -12.28 -7.44 -0.38
CA LYS A 171 -13.34 -8.25 0.25
C LYS A 171 -12.83 -9.54 0.89
N PHE A 172 -11.59 -9.53 1.37
CA PHE A 172 -11.03 -10.61 2.16
C PHE A 172 -11.17 -10.31 3.66
N PRO A 173 -11.08 -11.33 4.53
CA PRO A 173 -11.14 -11.13 5.98
C PRO A 173 -10.04 -10.17 6.45
N LYS A 174 -10.39 -9.25 7.35
CA LYS A 174 -9.39 -8.45 8.07
C LYS A 174 -8.54 -9.35 8.96
N VAL A 175 -7.29 -8.95 9.14
CA VAL A 175 -6.38 -9.59 10.07
C VAL A 175 -6.63 -9.06 11.46
N VAL A 176 -6.82 -10.00 12.37
CA VAL A 176 -6.83 -9.79 13.82
C VAL A 176 -5.71 -10.65 14.38
N ILE A 177 -4.70 -10.00 14.97
CA ILE A 177 -3.58 -10.70 15.61
C ILE A 177 -4.12 -11.36 16.86
N GLN A 178 -3.98 -12.69 16.94
CA GLN A 178 -4.39 -13.44 18.12
C GLN A 178 -3.15 -13.68 18.97
N ASN A 179 -2.89 -12.84 19.96
CA ASN A 179 -1.79 -13.08 20.90
C ASN A 179 -2.12 -14.33 21.71
N ARG A 180 -1.52 -15.47 21.35
CA ARG A 180 -1.77 -16.80 21.94
C ARG A 180 -0.62 -17.25 22.83
#